data_AF-A0A6G3WQS9-F1
#
_entry.id   AF-A0A6G3WQS9-F1
#
_cell.length_a   1.000
_cell.length_b   1.000
_cell.length_c   1.000
_cell.angle_alpha   90.00
_cell.angle_beta   90.00
_cell.angle_gamma   90.00
#
_symmetry.space_group_name_H-M   'P 1'
#
loop_
_entity.id
_entity.type
_entity.pdbx_description
1 polymer ?
#
loop_
_entity_poly.entity_id
_entity_poly.type
_entity_poly.pdbx_seq_one_letter_code
_entity_poly.pdbx_strand_id
1 'polypeptide(L)'
;MTATGTPWTFHQDQFWMRGEEPPGRVVHDEAKGLWNIYGWDESLQALGDPETFSSDLSVLAPEGKRQIFPGNLTTMDPPDHTK
;
A
#
# COMPACT_ATOMS: atom_id res chain seq x y z
N MET A 1 -37.56 -3.42 -7.62
CA MET A 1 -36.90 -4.25 -6.59
C MET A 1 -36.11 -3.30 -5.70
N THR A 2 -36.59 -3.09 -4.47
CA THR A 2 -36.00 -2.18 -3.48
C THR A 2 -34.79 -2.82 -2.83
N ALA A 3 -33.59 -2.26 -3.03
CA ALA A 3 -32.47 -2.51 -2.13
C ALA A 3 -32.65 -1.64 -0.88
N THR A 4 -33.31 -2.19 0.14
CA THR A 4 -33.41 -1.61 1.48
C THR A 4 -32.10 -1.87 2.22
N GLY A 5 -31.13 -0.98 2.05
CA GLY A 5 -29.88 -0.97 2.82
C GLY A 5 -29.12 0.30 2.45
N THR A 6 -28.60 1.02 3.45
CA THR A 6 -27.68 2.14 3.20
C THR A 6 -26.60 1.66 2.25
N PRO A 7 -26.42 2.25 1.06
CA PRO A 7 -25.35 1.84 0.17
C PRO A 7 -24.03 2.00 0.92
N TRP A 8 -23.17 0.98 0.86
CA TRP A 8 -21.87 1.01 1.51
C TRP A 8 -21.11 2.24 1.03
N THR A 9 -20.86 3.19 1.93
CA THR A 9 -20.07 4.37 1.63
C THR A 9 -18.60 3.99 1.74
N PHE A 10 -17.98 3.62 0.63
CA PHE A 10 -16.54 3.42 0.56
C PHE A 10 -15.80 4.76 0.65
N HIS A 11 -14.57 4.73 1.15
CA HIS A 11 -13.71 5.91 1.14
C HIS A 11 -13.54 6.42 -0.29
N GLN A 12 -13.45 7.75 -0.48
CA GLN A 12 -13.38 8.34 -1.82
C GLN A 12 -12.18 7.80 -2.61
N ASP A 13 -11.03 7.68 -1.94
CA ASP A 13 -9.78 7.13 -2.51
C ASP A 13 -9.87 5.66 -2.94
N GLN A 14 -10.85 4.90 -2.44
CA GLN A 14 -11.06 3.49 -2.81
C GLN A 14 -12.00 3.37 -4.01
N PHE A 15 -11.71 4.11 -5.08
CA PHE A 15 -12.57 4.22 -6.26
C PHE A 15 -12.79 2.88 -6.98
N TRP A 16 -11.82 1.97 -6.89
CA TRP A 16 -11.94 0.60 -7.42
C TRP A 16 -13.11 -0.19 -6.81
N MET A 17 -13.54 0.13 -5.58
CA MET A 17 -14.72 -0.49 -4.95
C MET A 17 -16.04 -0.10 -5.63
N ARG A 18 -16.02 0.95 -6.47
CA ARG A 18 -17.15 1.42 -7.27
C ARG A 18 -17.05 0.99 -8.74
N GLY A 19 -16.05 0.18 -9.09
CA GLY A 19 -15.79 -0.26 -10.47
C GLY A 19 -15.14 0.80 -11.36
N GLU A 20 -14.65 1.89 -10.77
CA GLU A 20 -13.89 2.90 -11.50
C GLU A 20 -12.48 2.36 -11.80
N GLU A 21 -12.05 2.45 -13.06
CA GLU A 21 -10.70 2.02 -13.46
C GLU A 21 -9.66 3.05 -13.06
N PRO A 22 -8.48 2.61 -12.57
CA PRO A 22 -7.38 3.51 -12.28
C PRO A 22 -6.83 4.13 -13.58
N PRO A 23 -6.27 5.35 -13.53
CA PRO A 23 -5.74 6.02 -14.73
C PRO A 23 -4.50 5.33 -15.31
N GLY A 24 -3.89 4.41 -14.55
CA GLY A 24 -2.77 3.59 -14.97
C GLY A 24 -2.50 2.49 -13.95
N ARG A 25 -1.64 1.54 -14.29
CA ARG A 25 -1.27 0.43 -13.40
C ARG A 25 -0.40 0.88 -12.23
N VAL A 26 0.45 1.88 -12.48
CA VAL A 26 1.31 2.54 -11.49
C VAL A 26 1.13 4.05 -11.67
N VAL A 27 0.79 4.76 -10.59
CA VAL A 27 0.42 6.17 -10.63
C VAL A 27 1.12 6.92 -9.50
N HIS A 28 1.85 7.97 -9.84
CA HIS A 28 2.42 8.89 -8.85
C HIS A 28 1.33 9.84 -8.34
N ASP A 29 1.12 9.86 -7.03
CA ASP A 29 0.26 10.82 -6.35
C ASP A 29 1.12 11.92 -5.74
N GLU A 30 1.27 13.03 -6.47
CA GLU A 30 2.06 14.19 -6.04
C GLU A 30 1.53 14.82 -4.76
N ALA A 31 0.22 14.78 -4.53
CA ALA A 31 -0.39 15.39 -3.35
C ALA A 31 -0.03 14.64 -2.07
N LYS A 32 0.12 13.31 -2.17
CA LYS A 32 0.52 12.46 -1.04
C LYS A 32 2.02 12.15 -1.02
N GLY A 33 2.73 12.37 -2.12
CA GLY A 33 4.14 12.02 -2.29
C GLY A 33 4.38 10.50 -2.34
N LEU A 34 3.44 9.76 -2.91
CA LEU A 34 3.43 8.29 -2.91
C LEU A 34 3.31 7.75 -4.33
N TRP A 35 3.75 6.51 -4.53
CA TRP A 35 3.42 5.74 -5.73
C TRP A 35 2.33 4.73 -5.39
N ASN A 36 1.22 4.77 -6.13
CA ASN A 36 0.14 3.79 -6.01
C ASN A 36 0.28 2.74 -7.11
N ILE A 37 0.20 1.47 -6.74
CA ILE A 37 0.18 0.33 -7.68
C ILE A 37 -1.22 -0.27 -7.63
N TYR A 38 -1.91 -0.28 -8.77
CA TYR A 38 -3.25 -0.84 -8.93
C TYR A 38 -3.27 -2.10 -9.81
N GLY A 39 -2.23 -2.29 -10.63
CA GLY A 39 -2.11 -3.46 -11.49
C GLY A 39 -1.75 -4.73 -10.72
N TRP A 40 -2.34 -5.86 -11.12
CA TRP A 40 -2.10 -7.16 -10.48
C TRP A 40 -0.65 -7.62 -10.65
N ASP A 41 -0.13 -7.62 -11.88
CA ASP A 41 1.21 -8.10 -12.18
C ASP A 41 2.28 -7.23 -11.50
N GLU A 42 2.07 -5.92 -11.49
CA GLU A 42 2.96 -4.96 -10.84
C GLU A 42 2.92 -5.09 -9.32
N SER A 43 1.74 -5.38 -8.74
CA SER A 43 1.61 -5.67 -7.31
C SER A 43 2.35 -6.96 -6.95
N LEU A 44 2.21 -8.00 -7.77
CA LEU A 44 2.90 -9.27 -7.57
C LEU A 44 4.42 -9.11 -7.66
N GLN A 45 4.91 -8.31 -8.61
CA GLN A 45 6.33 -7.99 -8.73
C GLN A 45 6.84 -7.26 -7.50
N ALA A 46 6.15 -6.21 -7.05
CA ALA A 46 6.58 -5.42 -5.90
C ALA A 46 6.58 -6.25 -4.61
N LEU A 47 5.54 -7.06 -4.38
CA LEU A 47 5.45 -7.92 -3.20
C LEU A 47 6.43 -9.11 -3.24
N GLY A 48 6.84 -9.53 -4.43
CA GLY A 48 7.78 -10.64 -4.63
C GLY A 48 9.26 -10.25 -4.55
N ASP A 49 9.58 -8.95 -4.55
CA ASP A 49 10.95 -8.42 -4.54
C ASP A 49 11.18 -7.50 -3.32
N PRO A 50 11.29 -8.08 -2.10
CA PRO A 50 11.51 -7.30 -0.88
C PRO A 50 12.91 -6.66 -0.80
N GLU A 51 13.87 -7.09 -1.62
CA GLU A 51 15.20 -6.45 -1.67
C GLU A 51 15.12 -5.06 -2.34
N THR A 52 14.29 -4.93 -3.38
CA THR A 52 14.01 -3.64 -4.02
C THR A 52 12.91 -2.87 -3.27
N PHE A 53 11.86 -3.55 -2.81
CA PHE A 53 10.69 -2.97 -2.15
C PHE A 53 10.63 -3.36 -0.67
N SER A 54 11.45 -2.67 0.12
CA SER A 54 11.53 -2.83 1.57
C SER A 54 10.18 -2.59 2.27
N SER A 55 9.88 -3.44 3.25
CA SER A 55 8.75 -3.28 4.16
C SER A 55 9.07 -2.36 5.35
N ASP A 56 10.36 -2.06 5.60
CA ASP A 56 10.77 -1.08 6.60
C ASP A 56 10.56 0.36 6.12
N LEU A 57 9.32 0.86 6.28
CA LEU A 57 8.97 2.25 5.98
C LEU A 57 9.57 3.27 6.98
N SER A 58 10.21 2.81 8.06
CA SER A 58 10.77 3.71 9.08
C SER A 58 11.95 4.52 8.54
N VAL A 59 12.58 4.09 7.44
CA VAL A 59 13.61 4.85 6.70
C VAL A 59 13.06 6.11 6.02
N LEU A 60 11.77 6.14 5.70
CA LEU A 60 11.09 7.28 5.07
C LEU A 60 10.50 8.26 6.10
N ALA A 61 10.53 7.90 7.39
CA ALA A 61 10.01 8.76 8.43
C ALA A 61 10.91 9.99 8.63
N PRO A 62 10.34 11.20 8.86
CA PRO A 62 11.12 12.38 9.21
C PRO A 62 12.00 12.14 10.44
N GLU A 63 13.17 12.79 10.49
CA GLU A 63 14.08 12.71 11.63
C GLU A 63 13.35 12.96 12.96
N GLY A 64 13.58 12.08 13.95
CA GLY A 64 12.96 12.14 15.27
C GLY A 64 11.54 11.57 15.37
N LYS A 65 10.92 11.12 14.26
CA LYS A 65 9.61 10.45 14.27
C LYS A 65 9.67 8.96 13.93
N ARG A 66 10.87 8.39 13.83
CA ARG A 66 11.08 6.97 13.54
C ARG A 66 10.50 6.13 14.67
N GLN A 67 9.39 5.44 14.42
CA GLN A 67 8.85 4.44 15.33
C GLN A 67 9.46 3.09 14.95
N ILE A 68 10.27 2.55 15.85
CA ILE A 68 10.85 1.22 15.72
C ILE A 68 10.01 0.30 16.59
N PHE A 69 9.46 -0.76 16.00
CA PHE A 69 8.71 -1.79 16.70
C PHE A 69 9.51 -3.10 16.66
N PRO A 70 10.39 -3.35 17.66
CA PRO A 70 11.21 -4.55 17.67
C PRO A 70 10.33 -5.81 17.64
N GLY A 71 10.63 -6.75 16.74
CA GLY A 71 9.88 -8.00 16.61
C GLY A 71 8.57 -7.91 15.81
N ASN A 72 8.24 -6.75 15.24
CA ASN A 72 7.12 -6.67 14.30
C ASN A 72 7.51 -7.20 12.91
N LEU A 73 7.03 -8.39 12.57
CA LEU A 73 7.37 -9.07 11.31
C LEU A 73 6.96 -8.29 10.05
N THR A 74 5.88 -7.49 10.12
CA THR A 74 5.39 -6.74 8.95
C THR A 74 6.24 -5.53 8.57
N THR A 75 7.16 -5.13 9.44
CA THR A 75 8.08 -4.00 9.23
C THR A 75 9.54 -4.45 9.25
N MET A 76 9.79 -5.74 9.07
CA MET A 76 11.13 -6.32 8.97
C MET A 76 11.36 -6.84 7.56
N ASP A 77 12.57 -6.63 7.07
CA ASP A 77 13.06 -7.20 5.81
C ASP A 77 13.93 -8.44 6.06
N PRO A 78 14.17 -9.28 5.03
CA PRO A 78 15.20 -10.30 5.08
C PRO A 78 16.58 -9.72 5.44
N PRO A 79 17.45 -10.46 6.17
CA PRO A 79 17.27 -11.85 6.61
C PRO A 79 16.51 -11.98 7.93
N ASP A 80 16.30 -10.91 8.70
CA ASP A 80 15.72 -10.99 10.04
C ASP A 80 14.23 -11.40 10.02
N HIS A 81 13.50 -11.05 8.96
CA HIS A 81 12.14 -11.57 8.73
C HIS A 81 12.10 -13.07 8.39
N THR A 82 13.17 -13.61 7.81
CA THR A 82 13.23 -15.00 7.31
C THR A 82 13.70 -16.02 8.35
N LYS A 83 14.33 -15.56 9.44
CA LYS A 83 14.86 -16.40 10.52
C LYS A 83 13.75 -17.02 11.37
#